data_AF-A0A7K0VAK7-F1
#
_entry.id   AF-A0A7K0VAK7-F1
#
_cell.length_a   1.000
_cell.length_b   1.000
_cell.length_c   1.000
_cell.angle_alpha   90.00
_cell.angle_beta   90.00
_cell.angle_gamma   90.00
#
_symmetry.space_group_name_H-M   'P 1'
#
loop_
_entity.id
_entity.type
_entity.pdbx_description
1 polymer ?
#
loop_
_entity_poly.entity_id
_entity_poly.type
_entity_poly.pdbx_seq_one_letter_code
_entity_poly.pdbx_strand_id
1 'polypeptide(L)'
;MKTFVPLVIVLAAATGFGIWYQRTRGEFRKKKTVNGPKLTAAIVGSELGSRATMVQFSSAFCTPCRATKVLLEDMVKTMPDVRYAHIDAESHLQLVRDLNILSTPTTLFLNSAGVEVGRAMGTPKRAQVHAALAAIG
;
A
#
# COMPACT_ATOMS: atom_id res chain seq x y z
N MET A 1 -51.12 -9.90 7.32
CA MET A 1 -49.85 -9.44 7.91
C MET A 1 -48.73 -9.89 6.98
N LYS A 2 -48.31 -9.02 6.05
CA LYS A 2 -47.38 -9.37 4.98
C LYS A 2 -46.00 -9.65 5.57
N THR A 3 -45.44 -10.77 5.17
CA THR A 3 -44.20 -11.37 5.68
C THR A 3 -43.03 -10.42 5.42
N PHE A 4 -42.67 -9.58 6.40
CA PHE A 4 -41.47 -8.72 6.34
C PHE A 4 -40.18 -9.49 6.66
N VAL A 5 -40.31 -10.75 7.09
CA VAL A 5 -39.21 -11.69 7.37
C VAL A 5 -38.18 -11.78 6.24
N PRO A 6 -38.54 -12.00 4.95
CA PRO A 6 -37.56 -12.03 3.87
C PRO A 6 -36.80 -10.71 3.70
N LEU A 7 -37.48 -9.56 3.89
CA LEU A 7 -36.86 -8.25 3.75
C LEU A 7 -35.82 -7.99 4.85
N VAL A 8 -36.11 -8.42 6.08
CA VAL A 8 -35.16 -8.33 7.21
C VAL A 8 -33.96 -9.26 7.00
N ILE A 9 -34.17 -10.48 6.51
CA ILE A 9 -33.09 -11.43 6.24
C ILE A 9 -32.14 -10.89 5.16
N VAL A 10 -32.69 -10.35 4.07
CA VAL A 10 -31.88 -9.77 2.99
C VAL A 10 -31.10 -8.56 3.49
N LEU A 11 -31.71 -7.67 4.27
CA LEU A 11 -31.02 -6.51 4.84
C LEU A 11 -29.90 -6.93 5.80
N ALA A 12 -30.14 -7.91 6.67
CA ALA A 12 -29.15 -8.42 7.60
C ALA A 12 -27.98 -9.10 6.87
N ALA A 13 -28.27 -9.92 5.85
CA ALA A 13 -27.26 -10.58 5.04
C ALA A 13 -26.43 -9.57 4.22
N ALA A 14 -27.08 -8.58 3.59
CA ALA A 14 -26.39 -7.53 2.84
C ALA A 14 -25.52 -6.65 3.74
N THR A 15 -26.00 -6.31 4.94
CA THR A 15 -25.22 -5.52 5.91
C THR A 15 -24.05 -6.32 6.47
N GLY A 16 -24.27 -7.60 6.83
CA GLY A 16 -23.20 -8.50 7.28
C GLY A 16 -22.14 -8.73 6.21
N PHE A 17 -22.58 -8.99 4.97
CA PHE A 17 -21.68 -9.12 3.83
C PHE A 17 -20.95 -7.82 3.53
N GLY A 18 -21.63 -6.67 3.59
CA GLY A 18 -21.03 -5.35 3.39
C GLY A 18 -19.96 -5.03 4.43
N ILE A 19 -20.23 -5.31 5.71
CA ILE A 19 -19.26 -5.12 6.80
C ILE A 19 -18.07 -6.08 6.64
N TRP A 20 -18.33 -7.34 6.30
CA TRP A 20 -17.28 -8.32 6.06
C TRP A 20 -16.41 -7.97 4.83
N TYR A 21 -17.03 -7.51 3.76
CA TYR A 21 -16.38 -7.09 2.52
C TYR A 21 -15.57 -5.80 2.70
N GLN A 22 -16.07 -4.83 3.48
CA GLN A 22 -15.33 -3.62 3.82
C GLN A 22 -14.14 -3.91 4.73
N ARG A 23 -14.29 -4.81 5.71
CA ARG A 23 -13.19 -5.21 6.59
C ARG A 23 -12.08 -5.94 5.83
N THR A 24 -12.43 -6.79 4.86
CA THR A 24 -11.44 -7.56 4.10
C THR A 24 -10.68 -6.74 3.06
N ARG A 25 -11.20 -5.58 2.61
CA ARG A 25 -10.50 -4.68 1.68
C ARG A 25 -9.67 -3.57 2.33
N GLY A 26 -9.80 -3.35 3.64
CA GLY A 26 -9.16 -2.23 4.35
C GLY A 26 -7.75 -2.49 4.89
N GLU A 27 -7.21 -3.70 4.74
CA GLU A 27 -6.02 -4.08 5.50
C GLU A 27 -4.70 -4.01 4.74
N PHE A 28 -3.76 -3.37 5.41
CA PHE A 28 -2.32 -3.52 5.26
C PHE A 28 -2.00 -5.00 5.42
N ARG A 29 -1.92 -5.73 4.32
CA ARG A 29 -1.42 -7.11 4.34
C ARG A 29 0.05 -7.04 4.75
N LYS A 30 0.35 -7.30 6.03
CA LYS A 30 1.69 -7.73 6.47
C LYS A 30 1.98 -9.06 5.77
N LYS A 31 2.50 -9.01 4.55
CA LYS A 31 3.03 -10.20 3.91
C LYS A 31 4.39 -10.47 4.56
N LYS A 32 4.49 -11.59 5.26
CA LYS A 32 5.72 -12.12 5.85
C LYS A 32 6.65 -12.65 4.75
N THR A 33 6.94 -11.86 3.71
CA THR A 33 7.84 -12.26 2.64
C THR A 33 9.23 -11.75 2.95
N VAL A 34 9.89 -12.46 3.86
CA VAL A 34 11.34 -12.37 4.11
C VAL A 34 12.15 -12.79 2.86
N ASN A 35 11.49 -13.31 1.81
CA ASN A 35 12.07 -13.75 0.54
C ASN A 35 11.41 -13.10 -0.71
N GLY A 36 11.01 -11.82 -0.63
CA GLY A 36 10.72 -11.04 -1.84
C GLY A 36 12.00 -10.59 -2.56
N PRO A 37 11.96 -10.20 -3.85
CA PRO A 37 13.07 -9.55 -4.52
C PRO A 37 13.53 -8.32 -3.72
N LYS A 38 14.81 -8.24 -3.38
CA LYS A 38 15.37 -7.05 -2.72
C LYS A 38 15.37 -5.88 -3.70
N LEU A 39 14.77 -4.77 -3.29
CA LEU A 39 14.74 -3.54 -4.07
C LEU A 39 16.01 -2.75 -3.76
N THR A 40 16.95 -2.75 -4.71
CA THR A 40 18.19 -1.97 -4.63
C THR A 40 17.96 -0.54 -5.10
N ALA A 41 18.86 0.37 -4.73
CA ALA A 41 18.82 1.77 -5.17
C ALA A 41 18.78 1.90 -6.71
N ALA A 42 19.43 0.98 -7.43
CA ALA A 42 19.41 0.93 -8.89
C ALA A 42 18.01 0.61 -9.46
N ILE A 43 17.24 -0.26 -8.81
CA ILE A 43 15.88 -0.62 -9.24
C ILE A 43 14.89 0.49 -8.88
N VAL A 44 15.08 1.11 -7.72
CA VAL A 44 14.21 2.19 -7.22
C VAL A 44 14.47 3.51 -7.96
N GLY A 45 15.66 3.69 -8.53
CA GLY A 45 16.08 4.93 -9.18
C GLY A 45 16.47 6.04 -8.19
N SER A 46 16.60 5.71 -6.91
CA SER A 46 17.03 6.64 -5.86
C SER A 46 17.69 5.90 -4.69
N GLU A 47 18.44 6.64 -3.88
CA GLU A 47 19.04 6.09 -2.67
C GLU A 47 17.98 5.64 -1.66
N LEU A 48 18.24 4.50 -1.02
CA LEU A 48 17.40 3.99 0.05
C LEU A 48 17.58 4.85 1.32
N GLY A 49 16.50 5.02 2.10
CA GLY A 49 16.56 5.72 3.37
C GLY A 49 17.36 4.94 4.42
N SER A 50 17.95 5.68 5.36
CA SER A 50 18.78 5.10 6.43
C SER A 50 17.98 4.19 7.36
N ARG A 51 16.70 4.50 7.59
CA ARG A 51 15.78 3.62 8.32
C ARG A 51 14.83 2.88 7.38
N ALA A 52 14.19 3.60 6.47
CA ALA A 52 13.15 3.03 5.61
C ALA A 52 13.00 3.77 4.28
N THR A 53 12.46 3.06 3.29
CA THR A 53 12.11 3.62 1.98
C THR A 53 10.65 3.32 1.67
N MET A 54 9.89 4.35 1.30
CA MET A 54 8.52 4.23 0.79
C MET A 54 8.55 4.27 -0.73
N VAL A 55 8.21 3.17 -1.39
CA VAL A 55 8.19 3.07 -2.85
C VAL A 55 6.73 3.01 -3.33
N GLN A 56 6.27 4.04 -4.01
CA GLN A 56 4.92 4.06 -4.58
C GLN A 56 4.95 3.61 -6.05
N PHE A 57 4.15 2.57 -6.35
CA PHE A 57 3.78 2.19 -7.70
C PHE A 57 2.52 2.93 -8.13
N SER A 58 2.59 3.65 -9.23
CA SER A 58 1.45 4.33 -9.86
C SER A 58 1.36 4.05 -11.35
N SER A 59 0.31 4.55 -11.99
CA SER A 59 0.17 4.59 -13.44
C SER A 59 -0.07 6.04 -13.87
N ALA A 60 0.26 6.40 -15.11
CA ALA A 60 0.12 7.74 -15.67
C ALA A 60 -1.31 8.32 -15.59
N PHE A 61 -2.32 7.45 -15.49
CA PHE A 61 -3.75 7.85 -15.49
C PHE A 61 -4.45 7.62 -14.15
N CYS A 62 -3.70 7.33 -13.10
CA CYS A 62 -4.25 7.03 -11.78
C CYS A 62 -4.56 8.32 -11.00
N THR A 63 -5.82 8.80 -11.07
CA THR A 63 -6.32 9.92 -10.26
C THR A 63 -5.97 9.83 -8.75
N PRO A 64 -6.17 8.70 -8.04
CA PRO A 64 -5.85 8.62 -6.61
C PRO A 64 -4.33 8.59 -6.32
N CYS A 65 -3.49 8.32 -7.33
CA CYS A 65 -2.04 8.27 -7.15
C CYS A 65 -1.46 9.65 -6.85
N ARG A 66 -2.03 10.73 -7.41
CA ARG A 66 -1.56 12.12 -7.16
C ARG A 66 -1.76 12.54 -5.70
N ALA A 67 -2.92 12.24 -5.12
CA ALA A 67 -3.19 12.52 -3.72
C ALA A 67 -2.25 11.76 -2.78
N THR A 68 -1.97 10.50 -3.11
CA THR A 68 -1.03 9.66 -2.36
C THR A 68 0.40 10.20 -2.45
N LYS A 69 0.84 10.63 -3.63
CA LYS A 69 2.17 11.23 -3.83
C LYS A 69 2.37 12.45 -2.93
N VAL A 70 1.43 13.39 -2.94
CA VAL A 70 1.50 14.60 -2.10
C VAL A 70 1.55 14.23 -0.61
N LEU A 71 0.76 13.26 -0.18
CA LEU A 71 0.76 12.79 1.22
C LEU A 71 2.12 12.20 1.62
N LEU A 72 2.71 11.34 0.79
CA LEU A 72 3.99 10.69 1.11
C LEU A 72 5.16 11.68 1.05
N GLU A 73 5.15 12.60 0.08
CA GLU A 73 6.12 13.70 -0.01
C GLU A 73 6.05 14.64 1.19
N ASP A 74 4.85 14.93 1.70
CA ASP A 74 4.66 15.73 2.91
C ASP A 74 5.21 15.01 4.16
N MET A 75 4.99 13.70 4.27
CA MET A 75 5.47 12.92 5.41
C MET A 75 7.00 12.84 5.48
N VAL A 76 7.69 12.66 4.35
CA VAL A 76 9.17 12.59 4.34
C VAL A 76 9.84 13.91 4.70
N LYS A 77 9.17 15.07 4.53
CA LYS A 77 9.70 16.35 5.00
C LYS A 77 9.91 16.38 6.52
N THR A 78 9.09 15.62 7.26
CA THR A 78 9.18 15.49 8.72
C THR A 78 10.04 14.29 9.17
N MET A 79 10.53 13.47 8.23
CA MET A 79 11.25 12.22 8.50
C MET A 79 12.52 12.13 7.62
N PRO A 80 13.63 12.76 8.01
CA PRO A 80 14.85 12.83 7.19
C PRO A 80 15.55 11.47 7.00
N ASP A 81 15.21 10.50 7.85
CA ASP A 81 15.66 9.11 7.86
C ASP A 81 14.86 8.19 6.92
N VAL A 82 13.73 8.69 6.39
CA VAL A 82 12.88 7.97 5.45
C VAL A 82 13.01 8.60 4.06
N ARG A 83 13.12 7.76 3.04
CA ARG A 83 13.11 8.21 1.64
C ARG A 83 11.82 7.84 0.94
N TYR A 84 11.41 8.66 0.00
CA TYR A 84 10.27 8.40 -0.86
C TYR A 84 10.73 8.27 -2.30
N ALA A 85 10.26 7.22 -2.96
CA ALA A 85 10.52 6.95 -4.36
C ALA A 85 9.22 6.60 -5.09
N HIS A 86 9.19 6.94 -6.36
CA HIS A 86 8.01 6.78 -7.19
C HIS A 86 8.39 6.01 -8.46
N ILE A 87 7.67 4.92 -8.72
CA ILE A 87 7.89 4.04 -9.86
C ILE A 87 6.61 3.99 -10.69
N ASP A 88 6.74 4.29 -11.97
CA ASP A 88 5.66 4.08 -12.93
C ASP A 88 5.54 2.60 -13.30
N ALA A 89 4.36 2.03 -13.06
CA ALA A 89 4.03 0.64 -13.27
C ALA A 89 3.97 0.28 -14.76
N GLU A 90 3.57 1.24 -15.61
CA GLU A 90 3.47 1.05 -17.06
C GLU A 90 4.87 0.91 -17.69
N SER A 91 5.83 1.70 -17.19
CA SER A 91 7.24 1.63 -17.62
C SER A 91 8.01 0.44 -17.03
N HIS A 92 7.53 -0.17 -15.95
CA HIS A 92 8.23 -1.24 -15.21
C HIS A 92 7.39 -2.51 -15.02
N LEU A 93 6.76 -2.99 -16.10
CA LEU A 93 5.84 -4.15 -16.07
C LEU A 93 6.47 -5.43 -15.49
N GLN A 94 7.77 -5.63 -15.69
CA GLN A 94 8.47 -6.81 -15.18
C GLN A 94 8.60 -6.75 -13.65
N LEU A 95 8.97 -5.59 -13.12
CA LEU A 95 9.06 -5.34 -11.67
C LEU A 95 7.70 -5.46 -10.97
N VAL A 96 6.65 -4.95 -11.61
CA VAL A 96 5.25 -5.06 -11.12
C VAL A 96 4.84 -6.53 -10.97
N ARG A 97 5.21 -7.39 -11.93
CA ARG A 97 4.95 -8.84 -11.87
C ARG A 97 5.75 -9.51 -10.77
N ASP A 98 7.06 -9.25 -10.68
CA ASP A 98 7.94 -9.86 -9.69
C ASP A 98 7.53 -9.50 -8.25
N LEU A 99 7.04 -8.28 -8.04
CA LEU A 99 6.54 -7.79 -6.76
C LEU A 99 5.04 -8.06 -6.54
N ASN A 100 4.39 -8.73 -7.50
CA ASN A 100 2.96 -9.07 -7.50
C ASN A 100 2.08 -7.87 -7.14
N ILE A 101 2.27 -6.76 -7.84
CA ILE A 101 1.48 -5.53 -7.70
C ILE A 101 0.21 -5.68 -8.53
N LEU A 102 -0.91 -5.95 -7.84
CA LEU A 102 -2.21 -6.26 -8.47
C LEU A 102 -3.10 -5.04 -8.67
N SER A 103 -2.78 -3.92 -8.02
CA SER A 103 -3.60 -2.70 -8.03
C SER A 103 -2.76 -1.46 -7.81
N THR A 104 -3.15 -0.34 -8.42
CA THR A 104 -2.55 0.98 -8.19
C THR A 104 -3.54 1.91 -7.48
N PRO A 105 -3.09 2.82 -6.60
CA PRO A 105 -1.71 2.93 -6.09
C PRO A 105 -1.37 1.78 -5.14
N THR A 106 -0.12 1.32 -5.16
CA THR A 106 0.43 0.44 -4.11
C THR A 106 1.71 1.07 -3.57
N THR A 107 1.84 1.16 -2.25
CA THR A 107 3.05 1.65 -1.58
C THR A 107 3.73 0.49 -0.85
N LEU A 108 4.97 0.20 -1.22
CA LEU A 108 5.83 -0.73 -0.50
C LEU A 108 6.64 0.02 0.56
N PHE A 109 6.79 -0.59 1.72
CA PHE A 109 7.67 -0.14 2.78
C PHE A 109 8.88 -1.07 2.81
N LEU A 110 10.06 -0.50 2.60
CA LEU A 110 11.32 -1.19 2.63
C LEU A 110 12.10 -0.80 3.87
N ASN A 111 12.87 -1.74 4.42
CA ASN A 111 13.90 -1.41 5.41
C ASN A 111 15.16 -0.85 4.72
N SER A 112 16.16 -0.47 5.51
CA SER A 112 17.45 0.04 5.04
C SER A 112 18.21 -0.92 4.12
N ALA A 113 17.94 -2.23 4.20
CA ALA A 113 18.53 -3.25 3.35
C ALA A 113 17.76 -3.48 2.03
N GLY A 114 16.70 -2.71 1.76
CA GLY A 114 15.87 -2.86 0.56
C GLY A 114 14.91 -4.05 0.61
N VAL A 115 14.65 -4.61 1.79
CA VAL A 115 13.71 -5.72 2.00
C VAL A 115 12.32 -5.16 2.26
N GLU A 116 11.31 -5.68 1.56
CA GLU A 116 9.91 -5.35 1.82
C GLU A 116 9.46 -5.86 3.20
N VAL A 117 9.07 -4.93 4.06
CA VAL A 117 8.55 -5.22 5.42
C VAL A 117 7.04 -5.03 5.52
N GLY A 118 6.43 -4.40 4.51
CA GLY A 118 4.98 -4.29 4.40
C GLY A 118 4.56 -3.59 3.11
N ARG A 119 3.25 -3.63 2.83
CA ARG A 119 2.65 -2.93 1.71
C ARG A 119 1.27 -2.37 2.03
N ALA A 120 0.94 -1.24 1.42
CA ALA A 120 -0.36 -0.61 1.41
C ALA A 120 -0.94 -0.66 0.00
N MET A 121 -2.16 -1.16 -0.14
CA MET A 121 -2.91 -1.09 -1.40
C MET A 121 -3.94 0.03 -1.32
N GLY A 122 -4.01 0.86 -2.36
CA GLY A 122 -4.83 2.07 -2.38
C GLY A 122 -4.14 3.25 -1.69
N THR A 123 -4.89 4.34 -1.50
CA THR A 123 -4.39 5.56 -0.84
C THR A 123 -4.17 5.30 0.66
N PRO A 124 -2.91 5.26 1.13
CA PRO A 124 -2.63 4.99 2.54
C PRO A 124 -3.04 6.18 3.41
N LYS A 125 -3.54 5.90 4.61
CA LYS A 125 -3.73 6.93 5.65
C LYS A 125 -2.41 7.18 6.39
N ARG A 126 -2.19 8.41 6.87
CA ARG A 126 -0.99 8.77 7.65
C ARG A 126 -0.71 7.80 8.81
N ALA A 127 -1.74 7.48 9.60
CA ALA A 127 -1.62 6.55 10.72
C ALA A 127 -1.09 5.16 10.30
N GLN A 128 -1.48 4.70 9.10
CA GLN A 128 -1.05 3.39 8.61
C GLN A 128 0.40 3.43 8.10
N VAL A 129 0.82 4.55 7.49
CA VAL A 129 2.24 4.79 7.14
C VAL A 129 3.10 4.80 8.41
N HIS A 130 2.68 5.51 9.46
CA HIS A 130 3.39 5.50 10.74
C HIS A 130 3.47 4.10 11.35
N ALA A 131 2.37 3.33 11.33
CA ALA A 131 2.36 1.96 11.82
C ALA A 131 3.29 1.03 11.03
N ALA A 132 3.34 1.19 9.69
CA ALA A 132 4.25 0.43 8.84
C ALA A 132 5.72 0.79 9.13
N LEU A 133 6.02 2.08 9.30
CA LEU A 133 7.35 2.58 9.65
C LEU A 133 7.79 2.17 11.06
N ALA A 134 6.87 2.11 12.02
CA ALA A 134 7.14 1.63 13.37
C ALA A 134 7.47 0.13 13.42
N ALA A 135 6.98 -0.65 12.44
CA ALA A 135 7.29 -2.08 12.32
C ALA A 135 8.68 -2.37 11.72
N ILE A 136 9.44 -1.34 11.32
CA ILE A 136 10.80 -1.44 10.73
C ILE A 136 11.88 -1.37 11.82
N GLY A 137 11.47 -1.33 13.10
CA GLY A 137 12.36 -1.40 14.27
C GLY A 137 12.62 -2.85 14.69
#